data_AF-A0A438G8W2-F1
#
_entry.id   AF-A0A438G8W2-F1
#
_cell.length_a   1.000
_cell.length_b   1.000
_cell.length_c   1.000
_cell.angle_alpha   90.00
_cell.angle_beta   90.00
_cell.angle_gamma   90.00
#
_symmetry.space_group_name_H-M   'P 1'
#
loop_
_entity.id
_entity.type
_entity.pdbx_description
1 polymer ?
#
loop_
_entity_poly.entity_id
_entity_poly.type
_entity_poly.pdbx_seq_one_letter_code
_entity_poly.pdbx_strand_id
1 'polypeptide(L)'
;MALSINLVDEFALIALKSHITYDSQGILATNWSTKSSYCNWYGISCNAPQQRVSAINLSNMGLEGTIAPQVGNLSFLVSLDLSNNYFHDSLPKDRILVRFS
;
A
#
# COMPACT_ATOMS: atom_id res chain seq x y z
N MET A 1 6.62 18.89 -16.14
CA MET A 1 5.49 18.94 -15.21
C MET A 1 5.75 17.89 -14.13
N ALA A 2 6.26 18.29 -12.97
CA ALA A 2 6.32 17.40 -11.82
C ALA A 2 4.91 17.35 -11.23
N LEU A 3 4.18 16.27 -11.46
CA LEU A 3 3.06 15.95 -10.58
C LEU A 3 3.64 15.91 -9.16
N SER A 4 3.01 16.65 -8.24
CA SER A 4 3.37 16.64 -6.82
C SER A 4 3.62 15.19 -6.41
N ILE A 5 4.82 14.88 -5.91
CA ILE A 5 5.25 13.50 -5.72
C ILE A 5 4.37 12.79 -4.65
N ASN A 6 3.69 13.57 -3.80
CA ASN A 6 2.69 13.07 -2.85
C ASN A 6 1.42 12.55 -3.53
N LEU A 7 1.08 13.03 -4.73
CA LEU A 7 -0.04 12.52 -5.53
C LEU A 7 0.25 11.11 -6.06
N VAL A 8 1.52 10.78 -6.32
CA VAL A 8 1.90 9.43 -6.79
C VAL A 8 1.68 8.43 -5.67
N ASP A 9 2.08 8.78 -4.45
CA ASP A 9 1.91 7.94 -3.28
C ASP A 9 0.43 7.71 -2.95
N GLU A 10 -0.36 8.79 -2.91
CA GLU A 10 -1.82 8.70 -2.69
C GLU A 10 -2.49 7.85 -3.78
N PHE A 11 -2.16 8.08 -5.05
CA PHE A 11 -2.70 7.31 -6.17
C PHE A 11 -2.37 5.82 -6.08
N ALA A 12 -1.12 5.48 -5.72
CA ALA A 12 -0.72 4.09 -5.55
C ALA A 12 -1.48 3.39 -4.41
N LEU A 13 -1.71 4.08 -3.29
CA LEU A 13 -2.48 3.54 -2.17
C LEU A 13 -3.97 3.36 -2.52
N ILE A 14 -4.59 4.35 -3.19
CA ILE A 14 -5.97 4.22 -3.65
C ILE A 14 -6.11 3.09 -4.68
N ALA A 15 -5.14 2.96 -5.60
CA ALA A 15 -5.10 1.85 -6.54
C ALA A 15 -5.00 0.49 -5.82
N LEU A 16 -4.11 0.37 -4.83
CA LEU A 16 -4.01 -0.83 -3.99
C LEU A 16 -5.33 -1.16 -3.30
N LYS A 17 -6.00 -0.17 -2.71
CA LYS A 17 -7.33 -0.34 -2.10
C LYS A 17 -8.37 -0.85 -3.09
N SER A 18 -8.34 -0.39 -4.35
CA SER A 18 -9.30 -0.84 -5.38
C SER A 18 -9.06 -2.28 -5.87
N HIS A 19 -7.83 -2.77 -5.73
CA HIS A 19 -7.47 -4.15 -6.08
C HIS A 19 -7.73 -5.16 -4.95
N ILE A 20 -8.11 -4.68 -3.76
CA ILE A 20 -8.55 -5.49 -2.64
C ILE A 20 -10.06 -5.70 -2.79
N THR A 21 -10.45 -6.93 -3.11
CA THR A 21 -11.83 -7.32 -3.42
C THR A 21 -12.61 -7.73 -2.18
N TYR A 22 -11.92 -8.14 -1.11
CA TYR A 22 -12.52 -8.52 0.15
C TYR A 22 -11.73 -7.96 1.34
N ASP A 23 -12.46 -7.39 2.29
CA ASP A 23 -11.95 -6.82 3.55
C ASP A 23 -12.87 -7.29 4.68
N SER A 24 -12.56 -8.46 5.26
CA SER A 24 -13.43 -9.12 6.24
C SER A 24 -13.74 -8.27 7.48
N GLN A 25 -12.84 -7.34 7.83
CA GLN A 25 -12.93 -6.49 9.01
C GLN A 25 -13.39 -5.06 8.67
N GLY A 26 -13.52 -4.70 7.39
CA GLY A 26 -13.86 -3.35 6.93
C GLY A 26 -12.84 -2.28 7.34
N ILE A 27 -11.59 -2.69 7.63
CA ILE A 27 -10.56 -1.78 8.15
C ILE A 27 -10.18 -0.77 7.07
N LEU A 28 -9.97 -1.22 5.83
CA LEU A 28 -9.60 -0.35 4.72
C LEU A 28 -10.79 0.51 4.28
N ALA A 29 -12.00 -0.05 4.33
CA ALA A 29 -13.21 0.69 3.99
C ALA A 29 -13.40 1.92 4.90
N THR A 30 -13.17 1.75 6.20
CA THR A 30 -13.41 2.80 7.22
C THR A 30 -12.22 3.74 7.42
N ASN A 31 -10.99 3.22 7.39
CA ASN A 31 -9.81 3.99 7.76
C ASN A 31 -9.13 4.71 6.58
N TRP A 32 -9.02 4.06 5.41
CA TRP A 32 -8.37 4.64 4.23
C TRP A 32 -9.32 5.62 3.54
N SER A 33 -9.39 6.84 4.08
CA SER A 33 -10.28 7.91 3.64
C SER A 33 -9.51 9.09 3.10
N THR A 34 -9.94 9.64 1.97
CA THR A 34 -9.39 10.88 1.37
C THR A 34 -9.64 12.13 2.21
N LYS A 35 -10.38 12.00 3.32
CA LYS A 35 -10.60 13.09 4.28
C LYS A 35 -9.40 13.34 5.21
N SER A 36 -8.46 12.40 5.29
CA SER A 36 -7.25 12.51 6.11
C SER A 36 -6.00 12.20 5.28
N SER A 37 -4.84 12.68 5.74
CA SER A 37 -3.56 12.33 5.12
C SER A 37 -3.35 10.81 5.13
N TYR A 38 -2.86 10.26 4.02
CA TYR A 38 -2.57 8.83 3.90
C TYR A 38 -1.51 8.35 4.89
N CYS A 39 -0.65 9.24 5.41
CA CYS A 39 0.32 8.91 6.46
C CYS A 39 -0.34 8.58 7.81
N ASN A 40 -1.64 8.87 7.97
CA ASN A 40 -2.42 8.50 9.15
C ASN A 40 -3.28 7.24 8.90
N TRP A 41 -3.22 6.67 7.70
CA TRP A 41 -3.96 5.46 7.40
C TRP A 41 -3.33 4.26 8.10
N TYR A 42 -4.18 3.33 8.51
CA TYR A 42 -3.78 2.11 9.19
C TYR A 42 -2.85 1.31 8.29
N GLY A 43 -1.71 0.89 8.86
CA GLY A 43 -0.68 0.16 8.12
C GLY A 43 0.24 1.03 7.27
N ILE A 44 0.01 2.34 7.15
CA ILE A 44 0.87 3.23 6.36
C ILE A 44 1.86 3.94 7.27
N SER A 45 3.14 3.87 6.92
CA SER A 45 4.19 4.70 7.52
C SER A 45 4.78 5.62 6.46
N CYS A 46 5.01 6.87 6.84
CA CYS A 46 5.66 7.86 6.00
C CYS A 46 6.99 8.31 6.59
N ASN A 47 7.95 8.64 5.73
CA ASN A 47 9.18 9.31 6.14
C ASN A 47 9.00 10.83 6.26
N ALA A 48 9.74 11.47 7.16
CA ALA A 48 9.86 12.92 7.24
C ALA A 48 11.14 13.37 6.49
N PRO A 49 11.19 14.60 5.94
CA PRO A 49 10.17 15.65 5.97
C PRO A 49 9.14 15.58 4.82
N GLN A 50 9.38 14.75 3.80
CA GLN A 50 8.60 14.76 2.55
C GLN A 50 7.27 14.00 2.62
N GLN A 51 6.98 13.32 3.73
CA GLN A 51 5.74 12.55 3.94
C GLN A 51 5.53 11.48 2.84
N ARG A 52 6.60 10.79 2.46
CA ARG A 52 6.57 9.73 1.44
C ARG A 52 6.33 8.38 2.09
N VAL A 53 5.53 7.54 1.45
CA VAL A 53 5.23 6.20 1.96
C VAL A 53 6.52 5.39 2.01
N SER A 54 6.90 4.97 3.21
CA SER A 54 8.09 4.19 3.48
C SER A 54 7.77 2.75 3.87
N ALA A 55 6.62 2.50 4.50
CA ALA A 55 6.17 1.16 4.79
C ALA A 55 4.66 1.01 4.61
N ILE A 56 4.25 -0.17 4.13
CA ILE A 56 2.86 -0.63 4.08
C ILE A 56 2.83 -1.95 4.84
N ASN A 57 2.10 -2.00 5.95
CA ASN A 57 1.85 -3.22 6.72
C ASN A 57 0.35 -3.48 6.78
N LEU A 58 -0.10 -4.43 5.98
CA LEU A 58 -1.47 -4.92 5.95
C LEU A 58 -1.56 -6.37 6.43
N SER A 59 -0.56 -6.85 7.15
CA SER A 59 -0.49 -8.25 7.57
C SER A 59 -1.64 -8.64 8.50
N ASN A 60 -2.09 -9.91 8.40
CA ASN A 60 -3.11 -10.48 9.29
C ASN A 60 -4.47 -9.76 9.28
N MET A 61 -4.84 -9.11 8.17
CA MET A 61 -6.08 -8.33 8.08
C MET A 61 -7.23 -9.10 7.41
N GLY A 62 -7.00 -10.34 6.98
CA GLY A 62 -8.01 -11.15 6.29
C GLY A 62 -8.47 -10.51 4.98
N LEU A 63 -7.54 -9.89 4.26
CA LEU A 63 -7.77 -9.22 2.98
C LEU A 63 -7.65 -10.23 1.82
N GLU A 64 -8.42 -10.03 0.77
CA GLU A 64 -8.31 -10.78 -0.50
C GLU A 64 -8.18 -9.80 -1.67
N GLY A 65 -7.39 -10.17 -2.68
CA GLY A 65 -7.26 -9.39 -3.90
C GLY A 65 -5.90 -9.54 -4.57
N THR A 66 -5.49 -8.51 -5.30
CA THR A 66 -4.21 -8.49 -6.04
C THR A 66 -3.38 -7.27 -5.66
N ILE A 67 -2.09 -7.29 -6.00
CA ILE A 67 -1.22 -6.12 -5.80
C ILE A 67 -1.36 -5.19 -7.01
N ALA A 68 -1.83 -3.97 -6.78
CA ALA A 68 -1.90 -2.95 -7.81
C ALA A 68 -0.48 -2.63 -8.36
N PRO A 69 -0.24 -2.67 -9.68
CA PRO A 69 1.08 -2.36 -10.27
C PRO A 69 1.66 -1.00 -9.85
N GLN A 70 0.78 -0.05 -9.53
CA GLN A 70 1.08 1.30 -9.05
C GLN A 70 1.87 1.31 -7.74
N VAL A 71 1.81 0.23 -6.93
CA VAL A 71 2.65 0.07 -5.73
C VAL A 71 4.14 0.11 -6.13
N GLY A 72 4.49 -0.33 -7.33
CA GLY A 72 5.85 -0.23 -7.87
C GLY A 72 6.35 1.20 -8.12
N ASN A 73 5.45 2.20 -8.13
CA ASN A 73 5.81 3.61 -8.26
C ASN A 73 6.15 4.28 -6.92
N LEU A 74 6.00 3.58 -5.79
CA LEU A 74 6.33 4.08 -4.47
C LEU A 74 7.86 4.07 -4.25
N SER A 75 8.53 5.08 -4.81
CA SER A 75 10.01 5.19 -4.83
C SER A 75 10.72 5.18 -3.47
N PHE A 76 10.00 5.44 -2.37
CA PHE A 76 10.56 5.44 -1.00
C PHE A 76 10.10 4.25 -0.17
N LEU A 77 9.31 3.34 -0.74
CA LEU A 77 8.81 2.14 -0.06
C LEU A 77 9.98 1.20 0.20
N VAL A 78 10.29 0.98 1.48
CA VAL A 78 11.32 0.05 1.93
C VAL A 78 10.74 -1.25 2.47
N SER A 79 9.45 -1.25 2.81
CA SER A 79 8.79 -2.36 3.49
C SER A 79 7.35 -2.52 3.00
N LEU A 80 7.02 -3.72 2.52
CA LEU A 80 5.67 -4.10 2.08
C LEU A 80 5.31 -5.45 2.70
N ASP A 81 4.50 -5.43 3.75
CA ASP A 81 4.01 -6.61 4.44
C ASP A 81 2.55 -6.86 4.13
N LEU A 82 2.29 -7.90 3.35
CA LEU A 82 0.95 -8.40 3.02
C LEU A 82 0.73 -9.82 3.59
N SER A 83 1.61 -10.28 4.49
CA SER A 83 1.60 -11.66 5.01
C SER A 83 0.29 -12.00 5.72
N ASN A 84 -0.05 -13.29 5.76
CA ASN A 84 -1.27 -13.79 6.40
C ASN A 84 -2.56 -13.14 5.87
N ASN A 85 -2.61 -12.95 4.55
CA ASN A 85 -3.79 -12.55 3.77
C ASN A 85 -3.90 -13.43 2.51
N TYR A 86 -4.95 -13.21 1.72
CA TYR A 86 -5.29 -13.97 0.52
C TYR A 86 -5.00 -13.18 -0.77
N PHE A 87 -3.80 -12.61 -0.88
CA PHE A 87 -3.38 -11.94 -2.13
C PHE A 87 -2.93 -12.96 -3.18
N HIS A 88 -3.44 -12.83 -4.41
CA HIS A 88 -3.11 -13.68 -5.56
C HIS A 88 -2.57 -12.84 -6.74
N ASP A 89 -2.00 -13.52 -7.75
CA ASP A 89 -1.47 -12.93 -8.99
C ASP A 89 -0.40 -11.83 -8.79
N SER A 90 0.31 -11.87 -7.66
CA SER A 90 1.26 -10.84 -7.25
C SER A 90 2.54 -10.84 -8.09
N LEU A 91 2.55 -9.94 -9.07
CA LEU A 91 3.72 -9.47 -9.84
C LEU A 91 4.27 -10.46 -10.89
N PRO A 92 4.76 -9.97 -12.06
CA PRO A 92 5.52 -10.81 -12.99
C PRO A 92 6.70 -11.45 -12.26
N LYS A 93 6.95 -12.74 -12.51
CA LYS A 93 7.91 -13.62 -11.82
C LYS A 93 9.38 -13.19 -11.78
N ASP A 94 9.73 -11.98 -12.21
CA ASP A 94 11.10 -11.50 -12.20
C ASP A 94 11.36 -10.56 -11.02
N ARG A 95 11.81 -11.20 -9.93
CA ARG A 95 12.68 -10.66 -8.88
C ARG A 95 12.15 -9.46 -8.11
N ILE A 96 11.36 -9.72 -7.07
CA ILE A 96 11.43 -8.92 -5.84
C ILE A 96 11.85 -9.85 -4.69
N LEU A 97 13.09 -9.65 -4.21
CA LEU A 97 13.51 -10.13 -2.91
C LEU A 97 12.94 -9.15 -1.87
N VAL A 98 11.72 -9.41 -1.39
CA VAL A 98 11.19 -8.76 -0.19
C VAL A 98 11.85 -9.44 1.00
N ARG A 99 12.87 -8.82 1.59
CA ARG A 99 13.48 -9.24 2.85
C ARG A 99 13.46 -8.07 3.82
N PHE A 100 12.59 -8.20 4.81
CA PHE A 100 12.58 -7.40 6.04
C PHE A 100 13.90 -7.63 6.78
N SER A 101 14.35 -6.62 7.50
CA SER A 101 15.33 -6.76 8.59
C SER A 101 14.95 -7.91 9.52
#